data_AF-A6GHS3-F1
#
_entry.id   AF-A6GHS3-F1
#
_cell.length_a   1.000
_cell.length_b   1.000
_cell.length_c   1.000
_cell.angle_alpha   90.00
_cell.angle_beta   90.00
_cell.angle_gamma   90.00
#
_symmetry.space_group_name_H-M   'P 1'
#
loop_
_entity.id
_entity.type
_entity.pdbx_description
1 polymer ?
#
loop_
_entity_poly.entity_id
_entity_poly.type
_entity_poly.pdbx_seq_one_letter_code
_entity_poly.pdbx_strand_id
1 'polypeptide(L)'
;MTQVEIVDVCDILRARWPEGGLDSELTGLEPQPGGGQWLKPSEPAAVCVFRTIVWERDPGTGHRQPRDVKEQEVHMGWPVFFEDRERVAAYVEALTRVAAEIPPETFGELLPSDLIHPEVLKLKKARSAADFERALRAKSRLGQFLSVSPSGT
;
A
#
# COMPACT_ATOMS: atom_id res chain seq x y z
N MET A 1 1.03 -33.79 -2.37
CA MET A 1 0.58 -32.47 -1.87
C MET A 1 0.64 -31.52 -3.06
N THR A 2 -0.49 -30.97 -3.49
CA THR A 2 -0.50 -29.99 -4.58
C THR A 2 0.14 -28.71 -4.06
N GLN A 3 1.19 -28.24 -4.72
CA GLN A 3 1.83 -26.99 -4.36
C GLN A 3 0.82 -25.86 -4.57
N VAL A 4 0.55 -25.10 -3.52
CA VAL A 4 -0.32 -23.92 -3.61
C VAL A 4 0.40 -22.87 -4.45
N GLU A 5 -0.29 -22.33 -5.45
CA GLU A 5 0.27 -21.31 -6.33
C GLU A 5 0.46 -19.99 -5.57
N ILE A 6 1.67 -19.45 -5.64
CA ILE A 6 1.99 -18.12 -5.13
C ILE A 6 2.41 -17.28 -6.34
N VAL A 7 1.74 -16.15 -6.54
CA VAL A 7 1.99 -15.23 -7.64
C VAL A 7 2.50 -13.92 -7.07
N ASP A 8 3.72 -13.53 -7.42
CA ASP A 8 4.20 -12.19 -7.16
C ASP A 8 3.49 -11.20 -8.11
N VAL A 9 2.79 -10.22 -7.53
CA VAL A 9 2.06 -9.19 -8.28
C VAL A 9 2.82 -7.86 -8.32
N CYS A 10 4.07 -7.82 -7.88
CA CYS A 10 4.88 -6.60 -7.83
C CYS A 10 4.95 -5.89 -9.19
N ASP A 11 5.25 -6.60 -10.28
CA ASP A 11 5.35 -6.00 -11.61
C ASP A 11 4.01 -5.42 -12.09
N ILE A 12 2.90 -6.07 -11.74
CA ILE A 12 1.54 -5.57 -12.06
C ILE A 12 1.29 -4.26 -11.33
N LEU A 13 1.65 -4.19 -10.05
CA LEU A 13 1.47 -2.99 -9.22
C LEU A 13 2.40 -1.86 -9.66
N ARG A 14 3.69 -2.16 -9.87
CA ARG A 14 4.72 -1.20 -10.33
C ARG A 14 4.35 -0.53 -11.64
N ALA A 15 3.81 -1.29 -12.59
CA ALA A 15 3.39 -0.75 -13.88
C ALA A 15 2.27 0.31 -13.78
N ARG A 16 1.61 0.42 -12.62
CA ARG A 16 0.49 1.33 -12.36
C ARG A 16 0.76 2.34 -11.25
N TRP A 17 1.89 2.20 -10.59
CA TRP A 17 2.34 3.14 -9.58
C TRP A 17 2.94 4.37 -10.30
N PRO A 18 2.72 5.60 -9.81
CA PRO A 18 3.54 6.73 -10.23
C PRO A 18 5.03 6.39 -10.08
N GLU A 19 5.87 6.89 -11.00
CA GLU A 19 7.31 6.59 -11.03
C GLU A 19 7.92 6.76 -9.63
N GLY A 20 8.42 5.66 -9.04
CA GLY A 20 9.09 5.66 -7.74
C GLY A 20 8.22 5.39 -6.50
N GLY A 21 6.91 5.18 -6.64
CA GLY A 21 6.06 4.96 -5.47
C GLY A 21 5.13 6.14 -5.14
N LEU A 22 4.44 6.06 -4.00
CA LEU A 22 4.07 7.28 -3.28
C LEU A 22 5.41 7.85 -2.82
N ASP A 23 5.80 9.01 -3.30
CA ASP A 23 7.00 9.71 -2.82
C ASP A 23 6.59 11.15 -2.47
N SER A 24 6.14 11.32 -1.23
CA SER A 24 5.84 12.64 -0.67
C SER A 24 7.11 13.24 -0.05
N GLU A 25 7.03 14.48 0.43
CA GLU A 25 8.17 15.12 1.10
C GLU A 25 8.73 14.30 2.28
N LEU A 26 7.86 13.62 3.04
CA LEU A 26 8.22 12.95 4.29
C LEU A 26 7.87 11.46 4.33
N THR A 27 7.13 10.94 3.35
CA THR A 27 6.69 9.54 3.34
C THR A 27 6.84 8.90 1.96
N GLY A 28 7.20 7.62 1.96
CA GLY A 28 7.36 6.77 0.80
C GLY A 28 6.56 5.48 0.95
N LEU A 29 5.91 5.02 -0.13
CA LEU A 29 5.32 3.68 -0.22
C LEU A 29 5.57 3.10 -1.62
N GLU A 30 6.27 1.97 -1.68
CA GLU A 30 6.62 1.34 -2.95
C GLU A 30 6.47 -0.20 -2.91
N PRO A 31 5.99 -0.83 -4.00
CA PRO A 31 6.00 -2.28 -4.14
C PRO A 31 7.41 -2.81 -4.49
N GLN A 32 7.76 -3.95 -3.90
CA GLN A 32 8.98 -4.73 -4.08
C GLN A 32 8.64 -6.20 -4.37
N PRO A 33 9.48 -6.94 -5.12
CA PRO A 33 9.22 -8.35 -5.42
C PRO A 33 9.06 -9.17 -4.14
N GLY A 34 8.06 -10.05 -4.12
CA GLY A 34 7.76 -10.95 -3.01
C GLY A 34 7.93 -12.41 -3.40
N GLY A 35 8.63 -13.19 -2.58
CA GLY A 35 8.88 -14.61 -2.85
C GLY A 35 7.79 -15.54 -2.28
N GLY A 36 6.84 -15.01 -1.51
CA GLY A 36 5.89 -15.79 -0.73
C GLY A 36 6.51 -16.63 0.38
N GLN A 37 7.78 -16.37 0.71
CA GLN A 37 8.56 -17.19 1.64
C GLN A 37 7.99 -17.16 3.07
N TRP A 38 7.25 -16.11 3.41
CA TRP A 38 6.74 -15.86 4.75
C TRP A 38 5.25 -16.21 4.90
N LEU A 39 4.60 -16.56 3.78
CA LEU A 39 3.19 -16.92 3.75
C LEU A 39 3.04 -18.44 3.66
N LYS A 40 2.06 -18.97 4.39
CA LYS A 40 1.65 -20.38 4.34
C LYS A 40 0.21 -20.48 3.86
N PRO A 41 -0.08 -20.10 2.60
CA PRO A 41 -1.45 -20.06 2.13
C PRO A 41 -1.99 -21.48 1.91
N SER A 42 -3.28 -21.68 2.18
CA SER A 42 -4.01 -22.91 1.86
C SER A 42 -4.67 -22.87 0.47
N GLU A 43 -4.63 -21.72 -0.20
CA GLU A 43 -5.28 -21.41 -1.47
C GLU A 43 -4.35 -20.53 -2.33
N PRO A 44 -4.52 -20.45 -3.66
CA PRO A 44 -3.73 -19.56 -4.50
C PRO A 44 -3.66 -18.13 -3.96
N ALA A 45 -2.45 -17.58 -3.89
CA ALA A 45 -2.19 -16.31 -3.22
C ALA A 45 -1.36 -15.37 -4.10
N ALA A 46 -1.86 -14.14 -4.28
CA ALA A 46 -1.08 -13.02 -4.74
C ALA A 46 -0.26 -12.46 -3.57
N VAL A 47 0.98 -12.08 -3.82
CA VAL A 47 1.91 -11.54 -2.82
C VAL A 47 2.67 -10.36 -3.39
N CYS A 48 3.07 -9.43 -2.52
CA CYS A 48 3.99 -8.36 -2.86
C CYS A 48 4.67 -7.90 -1.57
N VAL A 49 5.96 -7.60 -1.61
CA VAL A 49 6.60 -6.85 -0.52
C VAL A 49 6.26 -5.39 -0.71
N PHE A 50 5.91 -4.70 0.37
CA PHE A 50 5.78 -3.25 0.35
C PHE A 50 6.83 -2.65 1.26
N ARG A 51 7.52 -1.63 0.76
CA ARG A 51 8.44 -0.81 1.53
C ARG A 51 7.74 0.50 1.88
N THR A 52 7.68 0.82 3.16
CA THR A 52 7.40 2.18 3.64
C THR A 52 8.70 2.86 4.00
N ILE A 53 8.81 4.14 3.66
CA ILE A 53 9.96 4.97 4.00
C ILE A 53 9.46 6.22 4.70
N VAL A 54 10.04 6.57 5.83
CA VAL A 54 9.85 7.90 6.42
C VAL A 54 11.13 8.68 6.23
N TRP A 55 10.98 9.88 5.71
CA TRP A 55 12.09 10.78 5.46
C TRP A 55 12.14 11.86 6.52
N GLU A 56 13.33 12.32 6.83
CA GLU A 56 13.56 13.56 7.56
C GLU A 56 14.44 14.48 6.72
N ARG A 57 14.35 15.79 6.99
CA ARG A 57 15.26 16.76 6.40
C ARG A 57 16.42 16.99 7.33
N ASP A 58 17.62 16.85 6.78
CA ASP A 58 18.82 17.29 7.47
C ASP A 58 18.77 18.83 7.65
N PRO A 59 18.88 19.35 8.88
CA PRO A 59 18.72 20.78 9.16
C PRO A 59 19.86 21.65 8.62
N GLY A 60 21.02 21.08 8.27
CA GLY A 60 22.16 21.83 7.74
C GLY A 60 22.16 21.92 6.21
N THR A 61 21.77 20.85 5.53
CA THR A 61 21.85 20.69 4.08
C THR A 61 20.49 20.76 3.39
N GLY A 62 19.39 20.58 4.14
CA GLY A 62 18.03 20.48 3.61
C GLY A 62 17.76 19.20 2.81
N HIS A 63 18.75 18.31 2.69
CA HIS A 63 18.63 17.04 1.97
C HIS A 63 17.71 16.09 2.74
N ARG A 64 16.92 15.29 2.01
CA ARG A 64 16.14 14.19 2.59
C ARG A 64 17.04 13.01 2.89
N GLN A 65 16.91 12.45 4.09
CA GLN A 65 17.51 11.17 4.45
C GLN A 65 16.45 10.23 5.01
N PRO A 66 16.53 8.92 4.77
CA PRO A 66 15.62 7.96 5.38
C PRO A 66 15.81 7.98 6.90
N ARG A 67 14.74 8.29 7.63
CA ARG A 67 14.67 8.15 9.09
C ARG A 67 14.31 6.72 9.47
N ASP A 68 13.36 6.13 8.75
CA ASP A 68 12.86 4.78 9.01
C ASP A 68 12.47 4.09 7.70
N VAL A 69 12.68 2.78 7.63
CA VAL A 69 12.34 1.94 6.48
C VAL A 69 11.76 0.63 7.00
N LYS A 70 10.53 0.31 6.59
CA LYS A 70 9.88 -0.96 6.95
C LYS A 70 9.52 -1.71 5.68
N GLU A 71 9.83 -3.00 5.65
CA GLU A 71 9.45 -3.90 4.57
C GLU A 71 8.60 -5.03 5.11
N GLN A 72 7.55 -5.38 4.37
CA GLN A 72 6.68 -6.48 4.74
C GLN A 72 6.09 -7.14 3.51
N GLU A 73 6.16 -8.47 3.46
CA GLU A 73 5.42 -9.27 2.49
C GLU A 73 3.93 -9.28 2.88
N VAL A 74 3.09 -8.72 2.02
CA VAL A 74 1.65 -8.62 2.24
C VAL A 74 0.92 -9.66 1.41
N HIS A 75 -0.02 -10.36 2.05
CA HIS A 75 -0.95 -11.24 1.36
C HIS A 75 -2.01 -10.43 0.62
N MET A 76 -2.01 -10.50 -0.70
CA MET A 76 -2.84 -9.67 -1.58
C MET A 76 -4.18 -10.32 -1.97
N GLY A 77 -4.48 -11.50 -1.45
CA GLY A 77 -5.68 -12.27 -1.80
C GLY A 77 -5.46 -13.16 -3.01
N TRP A 78 -6.52 -13.44 -3.77
CA TRP A 78 -6.41 -14.38 -4.91
C TRP A 78 -5.78 -13.70 -6.15
N PRO A 79 -4.90 -14.38 -6.90
CA PRO A 79 -4.25 -13.84 -8.10
C PRO A 79 -5.20 -13.27 -9.15
N VAL A 80 -6.37 -13.91 -9.35
CA VAL A 80 -7.39 -13.49 -10.32
C VAL A 80 -7.85 -12.04 -10.14
N PHE A 81 -7.74 -11.46 -8.93
CA PHE A 81 -8.11 -10.07 -8.70
C PHE A 81 -7.16 -9.05 -9.35
N PHE A 82 -5.99 -9.50 -9.82
CA PHE A 82 -4.95 -8.68 -10.44
C PHE A 82 -4.91 -8.80 -11.97
N GLU A 83 -5.78 -9.60 -12.57
CA GLU A 83 -5.87 -9.77 -14.03
C GLU A 83 -6.50 -8.54 -14.72
N ASP A 84 -7.44 -7.86 -14.05
CA ASP A 84 -8.09 -6.65 -14.53
C ASP A 84 -7.17 -5.43 -14.32
N ARG A 85 -6.35 -5.13 -15.33
CA ARG A 85 -5.32 -4.09 -15.28
C ARG A 85 -5.87 -2.68 -15.02
N GLU A 86 -7.04 -2.35 -15.56
CA GLU A 86 -7.66 -1.03 -15.36
C GLU A 86 -8.17 -0.88 -13.93
N ARG A 87 -8.77 -1.94 -13.40
CA ARG A 87 -9.21 -1.98 -12.02
C ARG A 87 -8.05 -1.88 -11.03
N VAL A 88 -6.95 -2.60 -11.29
CA VAL A 88 -5.73 -2.49 -10.47
C VAL A 88 -5.15 -1.09 -10.56
N ALA A 89 -5.12 -0.47 -11.74
CA ALA A 89 -4.66 0.91 -11.90
C ALA A 89 -5.48 1.90 -11.05
N ALA A 90 -6.81 1.81 -11.15
CA ALA A 90 -7.72 2.63 -10.36
C ALA A 90 -7.54 2.44 -8.84
N TYR A 91 -7.28 1.19 -8.40
CA TYR A 91 -6.97 0.90 -7.00
C TYR A 91 -5.64 1.51 -6.55
N VAL A 92 -4.57 1.36 -7.34
CA VAL A 92 -3.23 1.91 -7.01
C VAL A 92 -3.26 3.44 -6.96
N GLU A 93 -3.94 4.08 -7.91
CA GLU A 93 -4.16 5.53 -7.92
C GLU A 93 -4.88 5.99 -6.66
N ALA A 94 -5.97 5.31 -6.29
CA ALA A 94 -6.74 5.61 -5.08
C ALA A 94 -5.93 5.41 -3.80
N LEU A 95 -5.19 4.30 -3.71
CA LEU A 95 -4.32 4.00 -2.57
C LEU A 95 -3.26 5.08 -2.40
N THR A 96 -2.61 5.48 -3.48
CA THR A 96 -1.57 6.52 -3.45
C THR A 96 -2.13 7.84 -2.93
N ARG A 97 -3.31 8.26 -3.42
CA ARG A 97 -3.97 9.49 -2.96
C ARG A 97 -4.35 9.44 -1.49
N VAL A 98 -5.00 8.37 -1.04
CA VAL A 98 -5.45 8.27 0.35
C VAL A 98 -4.27 8.12 1.31
N ALA A 99 -3.23 7.36 0.93
CA ALA A 99 -2.04 7.21 1.76
C ALA A 99 -1.23 8.52 1.88
N ALA A 100 -1.23 9.37 0.85
CA ALA A 100 -0.59 10.69 0.88
C ALA A 100 -1.22 11.66 1.92
N GLU A 101 -2.45 11.39 2.35
CA GLU A 101 -3.17 12.20 3.33
C GLU A 101 -2.93 11.74 4.78
N ILE A 102 -2.27 10.59 4.98
CA ILE A 102 -1.91 10.12 6.32
C ILE A 102 -0.80 11.02 6.86
N PRO A 103 -0.95 11.61 8.07
CA PRO A 103 0.09 12.44 8.66
C PRO A 103 1.42 11.67 8.78
N PRO A 104 2.58 12.28 8.47
CA PRO A 104 3.88 11.59 8.48
C PRO A 104 4.22 10.92 9.80
N GLU A 105 3.82 11.52 10.92
CA GLU A 105 3.95 10.94 12.26
C GLU A 105 3.17 9.64 12.41
N THR A 106 1.91 9.62 11.98
CA THR A 106 1.07 8.42 11.99
C THR A 106 1.61 7.40 11.00
N PHE A 107 1.95 7.81 9.78
CA PHE A 107 2.51 6.93 8.75
C PHE A 107 3.77 6.22 9.26
N GLY A 108 4.62 6.92 10.01
CA GLY A 108 5.83 6.35 10.60
C GLY A 108 5.61 5.31 11.70
N GLU A 109 4.40 5.18 12.24
CA GLU A 109 4.05 4.14 13.21
C GLU A 109 3.53 2.87 12.51
N LEU A 110 2.95 3.02 11.32
CA LEU A 110 2.28 1.94 10.59
C LEU A 110 3.26 0.93 9.96
N LEU A 111 2.81 -0.32 9.85
CA LEU A 111 3.42 -1.34 9.01
C LEU A 111 2.81 -1.31 7.61
N PRO A 112 3.49 -1.85 6.59
CA PRO A 112 2.91 -1.91 5.25
C PRO A 112 1.55 -2.62 5.20
N SER A 113 1.31 -3.67 6.00
CA SER A 113 0.00 -4.34 6.08
C SER A 113 -1.14 -3.46 6.60
N ASP A 114 -0.84 -2.38 7.33
CA ASP A 114 -1.86 -1.42 7.79
C ASP A 114 -2.28 -0.46 6.67
N LEU A 115 -1.44 -0.30 5.65
CA LEU A 115 -1.66 0.60 4.51
C LEU A 115 -2.32 -0.10 3.31
N ILE A 116 -2.09 -1.40 3.16
CA ILE A 116 -2.47 -2.16 1.96
C ILE A 116 -3.78 -2.91 2.19
N HIS A 117 -4.83 -2.51 1.48
CA HIS A 117 -6.18 -3.05 1.60
C HIS A 117 -6.67 -3.71 0.29
N PRO A 118 -6.13 -4.88 -0.08
CA PRO A 118 -6.42 -5.53 -1.35
C PRO A 118 -7.85 -6.09 -1.40
N GLU A 119 -8.51 -6.28 -0.26
CA GLU A 119 -9.90 -6.73 -0.22
C GLU A 119 -10.86 -5.74 -0.88
N VAL A 120 -10.46 -4.47 -1.04
CA VAL A 120 -11.23 -3.46 -1.76
C VAL A 120 -11.36 -3.82 -3.25
N LEU A 121 -10.38 -4.51 -3.85
CA LEU A 121 -10.49 -5.02 -5.23
C LEU A 121 -11.68 -5.98 -5.41
N LYS A 122 -12.19 -6.59 -4.35
CA LYS A 122 -13.35 -7.51 -4.40
C LYS A 122 -14.71 -6.78 -4.46
N LEU A 123 -14.74 -5.46 -4.29
CA LEU A 123 -15.98 -4.69 -4.27
C LEU A 123 -16.63 -4.61 -5.66
N LYS A 124 -17.74 -5.32 -5.86
CA LYS A 124 -18.45 -5.42 -7.15
C LYS A 124 -18.80 -4.08 -7.80
N LYS A 125 -19.07 -3.05 -6.99
CA LYS A 125 -19.53 -1.73 -7.46
C LYS A 125 -18.40 -0.73 -7.73
N ALA A 126 -17.24 -0.88 -7.10
CA ALA A 126 -16.15 0.06 -7.31
C ALA A 126 -15.52 -0.18 -8.68
N ARG A 127 -15.40 0.84 -9.53
CA ARG A 127 -14.78 0.72 -10.87
C ARG A 127 -13.76 1.81 -11.18
N SER A 128 -13.84 2.94 -10.48
CA SER A 128 -12.96 4.09 -10.66
C SER A 128 -12.07 4.33 -9.43
N ALA A 129 -11.03 5.14 -9.60
CA ALA A 129 -10.20 5.57 -8.47
C ALA A 129 -11.04 6.22 -7.37
N ALA A 130 -11.99 7.09 -7.72
CA ALA A 130 -12.89 7.73 -6.75
C ALA A 130 -13.74 6.73 -5.94
N ASP A 131 -14.16 5.61 -6.54
CA ASP A 131 -14.88 4.56 -5.81
C ASP A 131 -13.97 3.84 -4.81
N PHE A 132 -12.74 3.55 -5.23
CA PHE A 132 -11.73 2.92 -4.41
C PHE A 132 -11.28 3.84 -3.26
N GLU A 133 -11.09 5.13 -3.52
CA GLU A 133 -10.78 6.14 -2.50
C GLU A 133 -11.86 6.16 -1.42
N ARG A 134 -13.14 6.23 -1.82
CA ARG A 134 -14.27 6.19 -0.88
C ARG A 134 -14.26 4.92 -0.02
N ALA A 135 -13.91 3.78 -0.61
CA ALA A 135 -13.82 2.53 0.14
C ALA A 135 -12.60 2.51 1.09
N LEU A 136 -11.44 2.98 0.64
CA LEU A 136 -10.21 3.07 1.44
C LEU A 136 -10.34 4.04 2.62
N ARG A 137 -11.09 5.13 2.44
CA ARG A 137 -11.43 6.10 3.50
C ARG A 137 -12.41 5.57 4.55
N ALA A 138 -12.94 4.37 4.41
CA ALA A 138 -13.76 3.78 5.47
C ALA A 138 -12.95 3.67 6.78
N LYS A 139 -13.60 3.93 7.92
CA LYS A 139 -12.94 3.89 9.25
C LYS A 139 -12.29 2.52 9.55
N SER A 140 -12.79 1.43 9.00
CA SER A 140 -12.21 0.10 9.17
C SER A 140 -10.93 -0.15 8.34
N ARG A 141 -10.43 0.86 7.63
CA ARG A 141 -9.29 0.82 6.72
C ARG A 141 -8.37 2.02 6.97
N LEU A 142 -8.03 2.80 5.94
CA LEU A 142 -7.16 3.97 6.09
C LEU A 142 -7.86 5.14 6.79
N GLY A 143 -9.20 5.18 6.75
CA GLY A 143 -9.97 6.27 7.37
C GLY A 143 -9.70 6.48 8.87
N GLN A 144 -9.24 5.46 9.60
CA GLN A 144 -8.84 5.61 11.00
C GLN A 144 -7.56 6.43 11.20
N PHE A 145 -6.73 6.57 10.16
CA PHE A 145 -5.45 7.28 10.19
C PHE A 145 -5.51 8.69 9.58
N LEU A 146 -6.59 9.01 8.86
CA LEU A 146 -6.75 10.29 8.16
C LEU A 146 -7.18 11.46 9.08
N SER A 147 -7.49 11.17 10.34
CA SER A 147 -7.94 12.18 11.29
C SER A 147 -7.54 11.80 12.70
N VAL A 148 -6.35 12.24 13.09
CA VAL A 148 -6.05 12.60 14.48
C VAL A 148 -5.77 14.10 14.45
N SER A 149 -6.80 14.91 14.69
CA SER A 149 -6.54 16.26 15.17
C SER A 149 -5.67 16.13 16.42
N PRO A 150 -4.59 16.91 16.59
CA PRO A 150 -3.92 16.96 17.87
C PRO A 150 -4.99 17.34 18.89
N SER A 151 -5.28 16.43 19.82
CA SER A 151 -6.04 16.76 21.02
C SER A 151 -5.26 17.90 21.67
N GLY A 152 -5.76 19.13 21.54
CA GLY A 152 -5.11 20.28 22.14
C GLY A 152 -5.08 20.10 23.65
N THR A 153 -3.90 20.01 24.24
CA THR A 153 -3.37 20.84 25.34
C THR A 153 -2.02 20.30 25.80
#